data_AF-A0A8C2CZV6-F1
#
_entry.id   AF-A0A8C2CZV6-F1
#
_cell.length_a   1.000
_cell.length_b   1.000
_cell.length_c   1.000
_cell.angle_alpha   90.00
_cell.angle_beta   90.00
_cell.angle_gamma   90.00
#
_symmetry.space_group_name_H-M   'P 1'
#
loop_
_entity.id
_entity.type
_entity.pdbx_description
1 polymer ?
#
loop_
_entity_poly.entity_id
_entity_poly.type
_entity_poly.pdbx_seq_one_letter_code
_entity_poly.pdbx_strand_id
1 'polypeptide(L)'
;MMEVPDPPTCMVEHPGFEPNCLNPYTLQNINNIYRADYGPVRRRNEEERFRYLAYRSFVSWCWGYLGRSVRVVIPSCVVNRIRLQFPDPAGQYVGFRPPLD
;
A
#
# COMPACT_ATOMS: atom_id res chain seq x y z
N MET A 1 3.18 -7.20 32.14
CA MET A 1 2.11 -6.43 31.48
C MET A 1 2.82 -5.53 30.49
N MET A 2 2.65 -5.76 29.18
CA MET A 2 3.28 -4.90 28.18
C MET A 2 2.51 -3.58 28.21
N GLU A 3 3.16 -2.47 28.55
CA GLU A 3 2.54 -1.15 28.45
C GLU A 3 2.04 -0.98 27.02
N VAL A 4 0.75 -0.66 26.86
CA VAL A 4 0.20 -0.33 25.56
C VAL A 4 0.59 1.14 25.34
N PRO A 5 1.53 1.45 24.44
CA PRO A 5 1.88 2.84 24.17
C PRO A 5 0.65 3.58 23.67
N ASP A 6 0.61 4.89 23.94
CA ASP A 6 -0.45 5.76 23.45
C ASP A 6 -0.64 5.56 21.94
N PRO A 7 -1.91 5.57 21.46
CA PRO A 7 -2.17 5.34 20.05
C PRO A 7 -1.46 6.40 19.21
N PRO A 8 -0.77 6.01 18.11
CA PRO A 8 -0.06 6.96 17.27
C PRO A 8 -1.05 7.98 16.70
N THR A 9 -0.60 9.23 16.59
CA THR A 9 -1.44 10.32 16.06
C THR A 9 -1.68 10.13 14.56
N CYS A 10 -0.75 9.46 13.87
CA CYS A 10 -0.85 9.15 12.46
C CYS A 10 -0.49 7.69 12.14
N MET A 11 -1.20 7.10 11.18
CA MET A 11 -0.93 5.72 10.72
C MET A 11 0.50 5.50 10.21
N VAL A 12 1.17 6.56 9.72
CA VAL A 12 2.57 6.45 9.26
C VAL A 12 3.57 6.33 10.40
N GLU A 13 3.17 6.67 11.63
CA GLU A 13 3.97 6.53 12.85
C GLU A 13 3.79 5.14 13.49
N HIS A 14 2.75 4.41 13.09
CA HIS A 14 2.52 3.06 13.60
C HIS A 14 3.72 2.15 13.24
N PRO A 15 4.28 1.38 14.19
CA PRO A 15 5.47 0.56 13.95
C PRO A 15 5.27 -0.49 12.84
N GLY A 16 4.03 -0.93 12.65
CA GLY A 16 3.65 -1.81 11.54
C GLY A 16 3.66 -1.16 10.15
N PHE A 17 3.72 0.17 10.03
CA PHE A 17 3.59 0.82 8.72
C PHE A 17 4.77 0.55 7.78
N GLU A 18 6.01 0.77 8.25
CA GLU A 18 7.22 0.50 7.46
C GLU A 18 7.29 -0.96 6.96
N PRO A 19 7.22 -1.98 7.84
CA PRO A 19 7.41 -3.36 7.40
C PRO A 19 6.31 -3.83 6.46
N ASN A 20 5.10 -3.30 6.57
CA ASN A 20 3.98 -3.68 5.71
C ASN A 20 3.95 -2.90 4.39
N CYS A 21 4.31 -1.61 4.39
CA CYS A 21 4.02 -0.71 3.27
C CYS A 21 5.27 -0.16 2.56
N LEU A 22 6.42 -0.07 3.23
CA LEU A 22 7.61 0.58 2.71
C LEU A 22 8.78 -0.37 2.46
N ASN A 23 8.85 -1.50 3.17
CA ASN A 23 9.93 -2.46 3.04
C ASN A 23 9.91 -3.15 1.66
N PRO A 24 10.95 -2.97 0.81
CA PRO A 24 10.98 -3.54 -0.54
C PRO A 24 10.92 -5.07 -0.57
N TYR A 25 11.50 -5.75 0.42
CA TYR A 25 11.49 -7.21 0.50
C TYR A 25 10.09 -7.73 0.83
N THR A 26 9.37 -7.05 1.72
CA THR A 26 7.95 -7.36 1.96
C THR A 26 7.14 -7.16 0.69
N LEU A 27 7.32 -6.04 -0.01
CA LEU A 27 6.59 -5.76 -1.26
C LEU A 27 6.95 -6.74 -2.38
N GLN A 28 8.19 -7.23 -2.43
CA GLN A 28 8.60 -8.29 -3.35
C GLN A 28 7.88 -9.61 -3.03
N ASN A 29 7.76 -9.96 -1.75
CA ASN A 29 7.01 -11.15 -1.35
C ASN A 29 5.51 -11.01 -1.68
N ILE A 30 4.90 -9.86 -1.39
CA ILE A 30 3.51 -9.55 -1.75
C ILE A 30 3.32 -9.63 -3.27
N ASN A 31 4.28 -9.15 -4.06
CA ASN A 31 4.24 -9.28 -5.51
C ASN A 31 4.23 -10.75 -5.95
N ASN A 32 5.04 -11.61 -5.33
CA ASN A 32 5.10 -13.04 -5.67
C ASN A 32 3.77 -13.74 -5.36
N ILE A 33 3.17 -13.46 -4.20
CA ILE A 33 1.86 -13.99 -3.81
C ILE A 33 0.79 -13.49 -4.78
N TYR A 34 0.74 -12.18 -5.04
CA TYR A 34 -0.20 -11.59 -5.98
C TYR A 34 -0.08 -12.22 -7.38
N ARG A 35 1.15 -12.50 -7.83
CA ARG A 35 1.43 -13.13 -9.11
C ARG A 35 0.89 -14.55 -9.20
N ALA A 36 0.97 -15.32 -8.12
CA ALA A 36 0.40 -16.66 -8.06
C ALA A 36 -1.14 -16.63 -8.14
N ASP A 37 -1.78 -15.70 -7.43
CA ASP A 37 -3.24 -15.64 -7.33
C ASP A 37 -3.92 -14.96 -8.53
N TYR A 38 -3.31 -13.90 -9.07
CA TYR A 38 -3.94 -13.01 -10.05
C TYR A 38 -3.12 -12.82 -11.34
N GLY A 39 -1.91 -13.39 -11.41
CA GLY A 39 -0.97 -13.17 -12.50
C GLY A 39 -0.15 -11.87 -12.38
N PRO A 40 0.65 -11.54 -13.41
CA PRO A 40 1.64 -10.47 -13.33
C PRO A 40 1.03 -9.08 -13.15
N VAL A 41 1.53 -8.33 -12.16
CA VAL A 41 1.27 -6.90 -12.00
C VAL A 41 1.93 -6.13 -13.14
N ARG A 42 1.13 -5.62 -14.09
CA ARG A 42 1.61 -4.80 -15.20
C ARG A 42 1.61 -3.32 -14.82
N ARG A 43 2.80 -2.75 -14.63
CA ARG A 43 3.05 -1.33 -14.34
C ARG A 43 4.21 -0.85 -15.20
N ARG A 44 4.34 0.47 -15.36
CA ARG A 44 5.32 1.11 -16.25
C ARG A 44 6.75 0.85 -15.80
N ASN A 45 6.98 0.83 -14.49
CA ASN A 45 8.29 0.61 -13.88
C ASN A 45 8.15 -0.04 -12.49
N GLU A 46 9.29 -0.31 -11.87
CA GLU A 46 9.36 -0.94 -10.55
C GLU A 46 8.78 -0.06 -9.44
N GLU A 47 9.06 1.24 -9.45
CA GLU A 47 8.53 2.20 -8.47
C GLU A 47 6.99 2.23 -8.49
N GLU A 48 6.38 2.27 -9.67
CA GLU A 48 4.93 2.25 -9.80
C GLU A 48 4.34 0.90 -9.35
N ARG A 49 5.06 -0.20 -9.55
CA ARG A 49 4.68 -1.53 -9.05
C ARG A 49 4.72 -1.57 -7.52
N PHE A 50 5.81 -1.14 -6.90
CA PHE A 50 5.92 -1.09 -5.44
C PHE A 50 4.93 -0.13 -4.82
N ARG A 51 4.71 1.05 -5.40
CA ARG A 51 3.67 1.98 -4.99
C ARG A 51 2.27 1.34 -5.01
N TYR A 52 1.93 0.66 -6.10
CA TYR A 52 0.64 -0.05 -6.21
C TYR A 52 0.50 -1.15 -5.16
N LEU A 53 1.55 -1.94 -4.93
CA LEU A 53 1.54 -3.01 -3.93
C LEU A 53 1.50 -2.47 -2.51
N ALA A 54 2.18 -1.36 -2.21
CA ALA A 54 2.14 -0.67 -0.93
C ALA A 54 0.73 -0.19 -0.59
N TYR A 55 0.01 0.39 -1.55
CA TYR A 55 -1.40 0.76 -1.37
C TYR A 55 -2.27 -0.45 -1.04
N ARG A 56 -2.08 -1.56 -1.76
CA ARG A 56 -2.83 -2.80 -1.49
C ARG A 56 -2.47 -3.42 -0.16
N SER A 57 -1.19 -3.40 0.21
CA SER A 57 -0.69 -3.92 1.48
C SER A 57 -1.30 -3.16 2.64
N PHE A 58 -1.30 -1.83 2.59
CA PHE A 58 -1.94 -0.98 3.60
C PHE A 58 -3.42 -1.32 3.77
N VAL A 59 -4.15 -1.44 2.66
CA VAL A 59 -5.57 -1.81 2.70
C VAL A 59 -5.78 -3.21 3.28
N SER A 60 -4.96 -4.18 2.87
CA SER A 60 -5.03 -5.54 3.39
C SER A 60 -4.66 -5.62 4.87
N TRP A 61 -3.74 -4.77 5.34
CA TRP A 61 -3.32 -4.73 6.73
C TRP A 61 -4.41 -4.16 7.64
N CYS A 62 -5.12 -3.12 7.20
CA CYS A 62 -6.16 -2.49 8.00
C CYS A 62 -7.52 -3.21 7.92
N TRP A 63 -7.87 -3.82 6.78
CA TRP A 63 -9.21 -4.40 6.56
C TRP A 63 -9.22 -5.86 6.14
N GLY A 64 -8.07 -6.49 5.92
CA GLY A 64 -8.00 -7.83 5.34
C GLY A 64 -8.45 -7.85 3.87
N TYR A 65 -9.06 -8.96 3.46
CA TYR A 65 -9.49 -9.15 2.08
C TYR A 65 -10.83 -8.46 1.79
N LEU A 66 -10.83 -7.50 0.86
CA LEU A 66 -12.01 -6.71 0.48
C LEU A 66 -12.67 -7.13 -0.86
N GLY A 67 -12.07 -8.07 -1.60
CA GLY A 67 -12.58 -8.45 -2.93
C GLY A 67 -12.43 -7.37 -4.00
N ARG A 68 -13.16 -7.50 -5.13
CA ARG A 68 -13.02 -6.62 -6.30
C ARG A 68 -13.91 -5.37 -6.25
N SER A 69 -15.05 -5.46 -5.57
CA SER A 69 -16.09 -4.44 -5.59
C SER A 69 -15.96 -3.43 -4.45
N VAL A 70 -15.36 -3.82 -3.32
CA VAL A 70 -15.16 -2.91 -2.19
C VAL A 70 -13.84 -2.18 -2.37
N ARG A 71 -13.91 -0.85 -2.51
CA ARG A 71 -12.75 0.03 -2.58
C ARG A 71 -12.78 1.01 -1.41
N VAL A 72 -11.65 1.14 -0.73
CA VAL A 72 -11.47 2.07 0.40
C VAL A 72 -10.50 3.19 0.02
N VAL A 73 -10.75 4.39 0.54
CA VAL A 73 -9.87 5.54 0.35
C VAL A 73 -8.75 5.48 1.39
N ILE A 74 -7.50 5.52 0.91
CA ILE A 74 -6.32 5.54 1.77
C ILE A 74 -6.10 6.97 2.30
N PRO A 75 -5.76 7.17 3.59
CA PRO A 75 -5.45 8.49 4.15
C PRO A 75 -4.34 9.22 3.38
N SER A 76 -4.45 10.54 3.27
CA SER A 76 -3.49 11.37 2.52
C SER A 76 -2.06 11.26 3.06
N CYS A 77 -1.89 11.18 4.37
CA CYS A 77 -0.59 10.98 5.02
C CYS A 77 0.12 9.71 4.53
N VAL A 78 -0.62 8.60 4.43
CA VAL A 78 -0.12 7.31 3.94
C VAL A 78 0.19 7.41 2.45
N VAL A 79 -0.70 7.99 1.64
CA VAL A 79 -0.47 8.17 0.20
C VAL A 79 0.80 8.96 -0.05
N ASN A 80 0.99 10.08 0.66
CA ASN A 80 2.15 10.94 0.53
C ASN A 80 3.43 10.21 0.96
N ARG A 81 3.40 9.50 2.10
CA ARG A 81 4.58 8.78 2.58
C ARG A 81 5.01 7.65 1.65
N ILE A 82 4.05 6.93 1.05
CA ILE A 82 4.32 5.91 0.02
C ILE A 82 4.86 6.53 -1.26
N ARG A 83 4.33 7.68 -1.71
CA ARG A 83 4.85 8.38 -2.92
C ARG A 83 6.26 8.92 -2.71
N LEU A 84 6.59 9.35 -1.50
CA LEU A 84 7.96 9.74 -1.14
C LEU A 84 8.92 8.54 -1.21
N GLN A 85 8.45 7.35 -0.79
CA GLN A 85 9.26 6.13 -0.85
C GLN A 85 9.43 5.60 -2.27
N PHE A 86 8.36 5.65 -3.08
CA PHE A 86 8.31 5.11 -4.44
C PHE A 86 7.85 6.17 -5.45
N PRO A 87 8.72 7.14 -5.78
CA PRO A 87 8.35 8.33 -6.55
C PRO A 87 7.99 8.02 -8.00
N ASP A 88 7.18 8.88 -8.60
CA ASP A 88 7.08 9.00 -10.06
C ASP A 88 7.97 10.17 -10.50
N PRO A 89 9.00 9.97 -11.34
CA PRO A 89 9.91 11.04 -11.75
C PRO A 89 9.22 12.22 -12.43
N ALA A 90 8.07 11.97 -13.10
CA ALA A 90 7.28 13.02 -13.74
C ALA A 90 6.20 13.62 -12.82
N GLY A 91 6.09 13.14 -11.57
CA GLY A 91 5.06 13.55 -10.62
C GLY A 91 3.64 13.15 -11.04
N GLN A 92 3.49 12.27 -12.03
CA GLN A 92 2.20 11.90 -12.59
C GLN A 92 1.58 10.76 -11.79
N TYR A 93 0.67 11.11 -10.88
CA TYR A 93 -0.08 10.13 -10.08
C TYR A 93 -1.56 10.10 -10.49
N VAL A 94 -2.10 8.89 -10.61
CA VAL A 94 -3.54 8.68 -10.75
C VAL A 94 -4.17 8.65 -9.36
N GLY A 95 -5.29 9.36 -9.19
CA GLY A 95 -6.08 9.36 -7.97
C GLY A 95 -6.90 8.08 -7.76
N PHE A 96 -7.73 8.09 -6.72
CA PHE A 96 -8.67 7.01 -6.43
C PHE A 96 -9.67 6.86 -7.58
N ARG A 97 -9.94 5.61 -7.99
CA ARG A 97 -10.99 5.28 -8.96
C ARG A 97 -12.08 4.50 -8.23
N PRO A 98 -13.34 4.95 -8.26
CA PRO A 98 -14.43 4.22 -7.65
C PRO A 98 -14.64 2.85 -8.34
N PRO A 99 -15.36 1.91 -7.70
CA PRO A 99 -15.84 0.71 -8.38
C PRO A 99 -16.54 1.09 -9.69
N LEU A 100 -16.33 0.30 -10.74
CA LEU A 100 -17.13 0.44 -11.95
C LEU A 100 -18.49 -0.18 -11.62
N ASP A 101 -19.57 0.58 -11.84
CA ASP A 101 -20.95 0.08 -11.74
C ASP A 101 -21.19 -1.08 -12.73
#